data_AF-A0A7C7UIP4-F1
#
_entry.id   AF-A0A7C7UIP4-F1
#
_cell.length_a   1.000
_cell.length_b   1.000
_cell.length_c   1.000
_cell.angle_alpha   90.00
_cell.angle_beta   90.00
_cell.angle_gamma   90.00
#
_symmetry.space_group_name_H-M   'P 1'
#
loop_
_entity.id
_entity.type
_entity.pdbx_description
1 polymer ?
#
loop_
_entity_poly.entity_id
_entity_poly.type
_entity_poly.pdbx_seq_one_letter_code
_entity_poly.pdbx_strand_id
1 'polypeptide(L)' 'MVKENEYPKEPAKQSEKALVIRGEPAGMEGARIAALSGYQVIPYQETRRLGGQSVLACASAQFETLINY' A
#
# COMPACT_ATOMS: atom_id res chain seq x y z
N MET A 1 -5.35 -19.92 -0.38
CA MET A 1 -4.47 -18.98 -1.10
C MET A 1 -5.35 -18.24 -2.09
N VAL A 2 -5.57 -16.94 -1.89
CA VAL A 2 -6.50 -16.15 -2.72
C VAL A 2 -5.74 -15.64 -3.94
N LYS A 3 -6.37 -15.68 -5.13
CA LYS A 3 -5.75 -15.32 -6.41
C LYS A 3 -6.22 -13.92 -6.80
N GLU A 4 -5.31 -12.95 -6.90
CA GLU A 4 -5.65 -11.54 -7.19
C GLU A 4 -6.44 -11.36 -8.50
N ASN A 5 -6.18 -12.19 -9.53
CA ASN A 5 -6.83 -12.06 -10.84
C ASN A 5 -8.30 -12.49 -10.88
N GLU A 6 -8.83 -13.07 -9.81
CA GLU A 6 -10.23 -13.51 -9.76
C GLU A 6 -11.20 -12.37 -9.37
N TYR A 7 -10.68 -11.20 -8.98
CA TYR A 7 -11.47 -10.03 -8.61
C TYR A 7 -11.19 -8.85 -9.56
N PRO A 8 -12.01 -8.66 -10.61
CA PRO A 8 -11.85 -7.52 -11.51
C PRO A 8 -12.02 -6.20 -10.74
N LYS A 9 -11.09 -5.27 -10.97
CA LYS A 9 -11.17 -3.91 -10.42
C LYS A 9 -12.25 -3.14 -11.16
N GLU A 10 -13.37 -2.87 -10.50
CA GLU A 10 -14.34 -1.93 -11.04
C GLU A 10 -13.82 -0.48 -10.91
N PRO A 11 -13.99 0.36 -11.94
CA PRO A 11 -13.71 1.78 -11.85
C PRO A 11 -14.68 2.45 -10.88
N ALA A 12 -14.22 3.51 -10.22
CA ALA A 12 -15.04 4.33 -9.35
C ALA A 12 -16.16 4.98 -10.17
N LYS A 13 -17.40 4.83 -9.71
CA LYS A 13 -18.56 5.47 -10.34
C LYS A 13 -18.48 7.00 -10.32
N GLN A 14 -17.82 7.56 -9.29
CA GLN A 14 -17.48 8.97 -9.14
C GLN A 14 -16.10 9.08 -8.47
N SER A 15 -15.31 10.08 -8.88
CA SER A 15 -14.00 10.36 -8.29
C SER A 15 -14.17 11.07 -6.94
N GLU A 16 -14.34 10.27 -5.89
CA GLU A 16 -14.43 10.75 -4.51
C GLU A 16 -13.04 10.78 -3.85
N LYS A 17 -12.95 11.49 -2.70
CA LYS A 17 -11.75 11.51 -1.87
C LYS A 17 -11.78 10.32 -0.91
N ALA A 18 -10.71 9.53 -0.92
CA ALA A 18 -10.52 8.42 0.01
C ALA A 18 -9.36 8.72 0.96
N LEU A 19 -9.62 8.73 2.27
CA LEU A 19 -8.60 8.81 3.31
C LEU A 19 -8.17 7.41 3.72
N VAL A 20 -6.88 7.10 3.59
CA VAL A 20 -6.31 5.81 4.02
C VAL A 20 -5.46 6.04 5.26
N ILE A 21 -5.87 5.45 6.37
CA ILE A 21 -5.19 5.60 7.66
C ILE A 21 -4.29 4.39 7.90
N ARG A 22 -3.04 4.66 8.29
CA ARG A 22 -1.91 3.73 8.48
C ARG A 22 -1.23 3.33 7.17
N GLY A 23 -0.02 3.86 6.97
CA GLY A 23 0.83 3.63 5.81
C GLY A 23 1.61 2.32 5.85
N GLU A 24 1.02 1.23 6.32
CA GLU A 24 1.64 -0.12 6.28
C GLU A 24 1.39 -0.79 4.91
N PRO A 25 2.10 -1.89 4.56
CA PRO A 25 1.96 -2.52 3.24
C PRO A 25 0.51 -2.80 2.81
N ALA A 26 -0.33 -3.29 3.72
CA ALA A 26 -1.75 -3.55 3.42
C ALA A 26 -2.53 -2.25 3.15
N GLY A 27 -2.30 -1.19 3.93
CA GLY A 27 -2.93 0.11 3.73
C GLY A 27 -2.47 0.77 2.43
N MET A 28 -1.18 0.67 2.11
CA MET A 28 -0.61 1.16 0.85
C MET A 28 -1.17 0.40 -0.35
N GLU A 29 -1.40 -0.89 -0.24
CA GLU A 29 -2.03 -1.68 -1.31
C GLU A 29 -3.49 -1.28 -1.52
N GLY A 30 -4.24 -1.08 -0.44
CA GLY A 30 -5.59 -0.51 -0.51
C GLY A 30 -5.62 0.88 -1.15
N ALA A 31 -4.69 1.76 -0.76
CA ALA A 31 -4.52 3.09 -1.35
C ALA A 31 -4.20 3.02 -2.85
N ARG A 32 -3.31 2.11 -3.24
CA ARG A 32 -2.93 1.89 -4.64
C ARG A 32 -4.11 1.40 -5.46
N ILE A 33 -4.86 0.41 -4.96
CA ILE A 33 -6.05 -0.12 -5.65
C ILE A 33 -7.10 0.98 -5.81
N ALA A 34 -7.38 1.77 -4.75
CA ALA A 34 -8.33 2.87 -4.82
C ALA A 34 -7.91 3.95 -5.82
N ALA A 35 -6.63 4.33 -5.85
CA ALA A 35 -6.11 5.29 -6.82
C ALA A 35 -6.25 4.77 -8.26
N LEU A 36 -5.94 3.49 -8.50
CA LEU A 36 -6.14 2.84 -9.81
C LEU A 36 -7.60 2.76 -10.22
N SER A 37 -8.51 2.63 -9.26
CA SER A 37 -9.96 2.72 -9.50
C SER A 37 -10.44 4.14 -9.75
N GLY A 38 -9.62 5.19 -9.60
CA GLY A 38 -9.96 6.58 -9.94
C GLY A 38 -10.32 7.48 -8.76
N TYR A 39 -10.10 7.03 -7.51
CA TYR A 39 -10.28 7.87 -6.33
C TYR A 39 -9.10 8.85 -6.13
N GLN A 40 -9.38 10.03 -5.58
CA GLN A 40 -8.34 10.90 -5.04
C GLN A 40 -7.94 10.40 -3.66
N VAL A 41 -6.81 9.69 -3.57
CA VAL A 41 -6.37 9.05 -2.33
C VAL A 41 -5.45 9.96 -1.54
N ILE A 42 -5.72 10.08 -0.24
CA ILE A 42 -4.89 10.77 0.74
C ILE A 42 -4.41 9.73 1.76
N PRO A 43 -3.17 9.24 1.67
CA PRO A 43 -2.61 8.40 2.70
C PRO A 43 -2.20 9.23 3.92
N TYR A 44 -2.53 8.76 5.12
CA TYR A 44 -2.16 9.38 6.39
C TYR A 44 -1.55 8.35 7.34
N GLN A 45 -0.47 8.77 8.01
CA GLN A 45 0.10 8.06 9.14
C GLN A 45 0.82 9.06 10.05
N GLU A 46 1.11 8.63 11.27
CA GLU A 46 1.80 9.44 12.27
C GLU A 46 3.27 9.70 11.92
N THR A 47 3.97 8.72 11.32
CA THR A 47 5.40 8.83 11.06
C THR A 47 5.70 9.56 9.75
N ARG A 48 6.96 9.97 9.56
CA ARG A 48 7.39 10.73 8.37
C ARG A 48 7.46 9.90 7.08
N ARG A 49 7.49 8.56 7.15
CA ARG A 49 7.72 7.68 5.99
C ARG A 49 6.74 6.52 5.96
N LEU A 50 6.01 6.37 4.86
CA LEU A 50 5.17 5.19 4.62
C LEU A 50 6.03 3.91 4.58
N GLY A 51 5.39 2.77 4.81
CA GLY A 51 5.96 1.44 4.78
C GLY A 51 5.87 0.70 6.12
N GLY A 52 5.43 1.35 7.20
CA GLY A 52 5.29 0.72 8.52
C GLY A 52 6.55 -0.01 8.97
N GLN A 53 6.37 -1.23 9.49
CA GLN A 53 7.48 -2.08 9.93
C GLN A 53 8.43 -2.50 8.79
N SER A 54 7.98 -2.48 7.53
CA SER A 54 8.84 -2.79 6.39
C SER A 54 9.98 -1.78 6.24
N VAL A 55 9.79 -0.52 6.65
CA VAL A 55 10.87 0.48 6.66
C VAL A 55 12.01 0.04 7.57
N LEU A 56 11.69 -0.51 8.74
CA LEU A 56 12.69 -0.99 9.70
C LEU A 56 13.33 -2.30 9.21
N ALA A 57 12.53 -3.23 8.69
CA ALA A 57 13.04 -4.49 8.16
C ALA A 57 14.06 -4.27 7.03
N CYS A 58 13.73 -3.38 6.08
CA CYS A 58 14.60 -3.06 4.95
C CYS A 58 15.88 -2.31 5.34
N ALA A 59 15.92 -1.66 6.50
CA ALA A 59 17.10 -0.95 6.98
C ALA A 59 18.12 -1.88 7.68
N SER A 60 17.77 -3.14 7.92
CA SER A 60 18.66 -4.09 8.60
C SER A 60 19.74 -4.64 7.66
N ALA A 61 20.95 -4.80 8.16
CA ALA A 61 22.06 -5.39 7.39
C ALA A 61 21.75 -6.83 6.94
N GLN A 62 20.94 -7.56 7.71
CA GLN A 62 20.49 -8.91 7.37
C GLN A 62 19.57 -8.92 6.15
N PHE A 63 18.77 -7.88 5.95
CA PHE A 63 17.88 -7.78 4.80
C PHE A 63 18.65 -7.66 3.49
N GLU A 64 19.75 -6.91 3.47
CA GLU A 64 20.62 -6.79 2.29
C GLU A 64 21.20 -8.15 1.87
N THR A 65 21.63 -8.98 2.84
CA THR A 65 22.08 -10.34 2.53
C THR A 65 20.93 -11.22 2.02
N LEU A 66 19.73 -11.08 2.57
CA LEU A 66 18.56 -11.89 2.20
C LEU A 66 18.10 -11.67 0.76
N ILE A 67 18.10 -10.42 0.29
CA ILE A 67 17.58 -10.08 -1.05
C ILE A 67 18.56 -10.35 -2.19
N ASN A 68 19.84 -10.61 -1.88
CA ASN A 68 20.90 -10.86 -2.85
C ASN A 68 21.27 -12.35 -2.98
N TYR A 69 20.50 -13.23 -2.35
CA TYR A 69 20.61 -14.70 -2.45
C TYR A 69 19.75 -15.23 -3.59
#